data_AF-A0A3M1VH52-F1
#
_entry.id   AF-A0A3M1VH52-F1
#
_cell.length_a   1.000
_cell.length_b   1.000
_cell.length_c   1.000
_cell.angle_alpha   90.00
_cell.angle_beta   90.00
_cell.angle_gamma   90.00
#
_symmetry.space_group_name_H-M   'P 1'
#
loop_
_entity.id
_entity.type
_entity.pdbx_description
1 polymer ?
#
loop_
_entity_poly.entity_id
_entity_poly.type
_entity_poly.pdbx_seq_one_letter_code
_entity_poly.pdbx_strand_id
1 'polypeptide(L)'
;MAIKQTWVLIPSHGLEDLPTDLGEDAAAGLLHAFAIGWHPRVLLQTRARPGWWRADDPPPEATGGLFVLPSCSRELIPDDFERDIAQRGGFVLPTSEDRSETLENLRRLLDSIERRDDAGARNRADDEV
;
A
#
# COMPACT_ATOMS: atom_id res chain seq x y z
N MET A 1 -0.57 15.12 -6.15
CA MET A 1 -1.31 14.01 -5.52
C MET A 1 -0.88 12.73 -6.19
N ALA A 2 0.07 12.05 -5.55
CA ALA A 2 0.76 10.91 -6.14
C ALA A 2 0.11 9.55 -5.86
N ILE A 3 -0.68 9.39 -4.79
CA ILE A 3 -1.41 8.14 -4.51
C ILE A 3 -2.87 8.31 -4.93
N LYS A 4 -3.36 7.42 -5.80
CA LYS A 4 -4.74 7.47 -6.32
C LYS A 4 -5.71 6.56 -5.56
N GLN A 5 -5.22 5.44 -5.04
CA GLN A 5 -6.03 4.44 -4.37
C GLN A 5 -5.18 3.60 -3.41
N THR A 6 -5.80 3.01 -2.39
CA THR A 6 -5.16 2.08 -1.46
C THR A 6 -5.81 0.71 -1.53
N TRP A 7 -4.99 -0.34 -1.60
CA TRP A 7 -5.41 -1.74 -1.63
C TRP A 7 -4.72 -2.53 -0.53
N VAL A 8 -5.49 -3.22 0.30
CA VAL A 8 -4.99 -4.22 1.25
C VAL A 8 -4.93 -5.57 0.52
N LEU A 9 -3.75 -6.18 0.45
CA LEU A 9 -3.59 -7.51 -0.13
C LEU A 9 -3.96 -8.57 0.90
N ILE A 10 -4.97 -9.39 0.60
CA ILE A 10 -5.51 -10.39 1.52
C ILE A 10 -5.12 -11.81 1.07
N PRO A 11 -4.93 -12.75 2.02
CA PRO A 11 -4.55 -14.13 1.73
C PRO A 11 -5.78 -15.03 1.45
N SER A 12 -6.87 -14.47 0.90
CA SER A 12 -8.15 -15.15 0.74
C SER A 12 -8.96 -14.59 -0.43
N HIS A 13 -10.00 -15.31 -0.85
CA HIS A 13 -10.89 -14.92 -1.95
C HIS A 13 -11.89 -13.81 -1.55
N GLY A 14 -12.13 -13.67 -0.25
CA GLY A 14 -13.03 -12.69 0.34
C GLY A 14 -12.69 -12.44 1.82
N LEU A 15 -13.36 -11.46 2.42
CA LEU A 15 -13.15 -11.12 3.84
C LEU A 15 -13.78 -12.17 4.78
N GLU A 16 -14.81 -12.87 4.30
CA GLU A 16 -15.47 -13.99 4.97
C GLU A 16 -14.57 -15.23 5.09
N ASP A 17 -13.57 -15.33 4.22
CA ASP A 17 -12.68 -16.49 4.08
C ASP A 17 -11.26 -16.20 4.62
N LEU A 18 -11.10 -15.19 5.47
CA LEU A 18 -9.79 -14.92 6.07
C LEU A 18 -9.35 -16.10 6.95
N PRO A 19 -8.06 -16.51 6.91
CA PRO A 19 -7.63 -17.71 7.62
C PRO A 19 -7.77 -17.54 9.13
N THR A 20 -8.41 -18.51 9.78
CA THR A 20 -8.68 -18.49 11.23
C THR A 20 -7.55 -19.08 12.06
N ASP A 21 -6.57 -19.71 11.42
CA ASP A 21 -5.42 -20.39 12.00
C ASP A 21 -4.11 -19.59 11.89
N LEU A 22 -4.20 -18.29 11.51
CA LEU A 22 -3.06 -17.39 11.55
C LEU A 22 -2.51 -17.28 12.98
N GLY A 23 -1.19 -17.40 13.12
CA GLY A 23 -0.50 -17.05 14.36
C GLY A 23 -0.69 -15.58 14.71
N GLU A 24 -0.51 -15.23 15.99
CA GLU A 24 -0.76 -13.88 16.52
C GLU A 24 -0.02 -12.79 15.72
N ASP A 25 1.26 -13.01 15.39
CA ASP A 25 2.07 -12.05 14.64
C ASP A 25 1.53 -11.81 13.22
N ALA A 26 1.14 -12.88 12.53
CA ALA A 26 0.56 -12.82 11.19
C ALA A 26 -0.81 -12.14 11.21
N ALA A 27 -1.64 -12.43 12.21
CA ALA A 27 -2.93 -11.81 12.42
C ALA A 27 -2.78 -10.31 12.74
N ALA A 28 -1.81 -9.93 13.58
CA ALA A 28 -1.49 -8.54 13.88
C ALA A 28 -1.06 -7.77 12.62
N GLY A 29 -0.16 -8.34 11.83
CA GLY A 29 0.28 -7.75 10.55
C GLY A 29 -0.89 -7.52 9.58
N LEU A 30 -1.81 -8.48 9.47
CA LEU A 30 -3.03 -8.35 8.66
C LEU A 30 -3.95 -7.23 9.17
N LEU A 31 -4.18 -7.15 10.49
CA LEU A 31 -4.96 -6.08 11.08
C LEU A 31 -4.33 -4.70 10.85
N HIS A 32 -3.00 -4.61 10.98
CA HIS A 32 -2.26 -3.39 10.67
C HIS A 32 -2.44 -2.98 9.21
N ALA A 33 -2.47 -3.93 8.28
CA ALA A 33 -2.69 -3.63 6.87
C ALA A 33 -4.05 -2.94 6.63
N PHE A 34 -5.12 -3.44 7.24
CA PHE A 34 -6.43 -2.77 7.23
C PHE A 34 -6.40 -1.40 7.89
N ALA A 35 -5.76 -1.28 9.06
CA ALA A 35 -5.67 -0.01 9.77
C ALA A 35 -4.95 1.08 8.95
N ILE A 36 -3.90 0.71 8.21
CA ILE A 36 -3.18 1.62 7.32
C ILE A 36 -4.06 2.13 6.18
N GLY A 37 -4.91 1.28 5.60
CA GLY A 37 -5.88 1.70 4.58
C GLY A 37 -6.79 2.85 5.06
N TRP A 38 -7.11 2.86 6.35
CA TRP A 38 -7.93 3.89 7.01
C TRP A 38 -7.11 5.00 7.68
N HIS A 39 -5.79 5.05 7.49
CA HIS A 39 -4.95 6.05 8.11
C HIS A 39 -5.28 7.47 7.57
N PRO A 40 -5.46 8.50 8.43
CA PRO A 40 -5.93 9.81 7.98
C PRO A 40 -5.09 10.45 6.87
N ARG A 41 -3.74 10.37 6.96
CA ARG A 41 -2.87 10.88 5.89
C ARG A 41 -3.08 10.15 4.55
N VAL A 42 -3.35 8.85 4.57
CA VAL A 42 -3.59 8.05 3.36
C VAL A 42 -4.92 8.44 2.72
N LEU A 43 -5.96 8.59 3.54
CA LEU A 43 -7.28 9.04 3.09
C LEU A 43 -7.25 10.46 2.50
N LEU A 44 -6.47 11.36 3.10
CA LEU A 44 -6.30 12.73 2.57
C LEU A 44 -5.59 12.76 1.21
N GLN A 45 -4.61 11.87 1.00
CA GLN A 45 -3.87 11.77 -0.26
C GLN A 45 -4.72 11.15 -1.37
N THR A 46 -5.44 10.06 -1.07
CA THR A 46 -6.21 9.31 -2.07
C THR A 46 -7.59 9.89 -2.34
N ARG A 47 -8.24 10.49 -1.32
CA ARG A 47 -9.66 10.86 -1.33
C ARG A 47 -10.59 9.71 -1.74
N ALA A 48 -10.16 8.47 -1.53
CA ALA A 48 -10.87 7.26 -1.88
C ALA A 48 -11.00 6.37 -0.64
N ARG A 49 -11.99 5.46 -0.66
CA ARG A 49 -12.09 4.42 0.36
C ARG A 49 -11.07 3.33 0.04
N PRO A 50 -10.33 2.82 1.05
CA PRO A 50 -9.43 1.70 0.83
C PRO A 50 -10.25 0.49 0.36
N GLY A 51 -9.70 -0.21 -0.61
CA GLY A 51 -10.21 -1.51 -1.03
C GLY A 51 -9.32 -2.63 -0.51
N TRP A 52 -9.73 -3.85 -0.79
CA TRP A 52 -8.93 -5.05 -0.62
C TRP A 52 -8.85 -5.79 -1.94
N TRP A 53 -7.81 -6.60 -2.11
CA TRP A 53 -7.62 -7.43 -3.27
C TRP A 53 -6.89 -8.70 -2.91
N ARG A 54 -7.11 -9.78 -3.66
CA ARG A 54 -6.39 -11.03 -3.45
C ARG A 54 -4.90 -10.84 -3.71
N ALA A 55 -4.06 -11.41 -2.86
CA ALA A 55 -2.62 -11.33 -3.03
C ALA A 55 -2.11 -12.13 -4.26
N ASP A 56 -2.79 -13.24 -4.60
CA ASP A 56 -2.40 -14.15 -5.68
C ASP A 56 -2.80 -13.69 -7.10
N ASP A 57 -3.78 -12.80 -7.20
CA ASP A 57 -4.25 -12.21 -8.45
C ASP A 57 -4.41 -10.70 -8.29
N PRO A 58 -3.32 -9.93 -8.09
CA PRO A 58 -3.38 -8.50 -7.83
C PRO A 58 -3.97 -7.71 -9.02
N PRO A 59 -4.61 -6.56 -8.78
CA PRO A 59 -5.40 -5.89 -9.79
C PRO A 59 -4.52 -5.40 -10.95
N PRO A 60 -4.93 -5.62 -12.22
CA PRO A 60 -4.13 -5.24 -13.39
C PRO A 60 -4.03 -3.72 -13.58
N GLU A 61 -4.94 -2.92 -13.03
CA GLU A 61 -4.98 -1.47 -13.19
C GLU A 61 -4.91 -0.75 -11.85
N ALA A 62 -3.70 -0.34 -11.46
CA ALA A 62 -3.49 0.45 -10.25
C ALA A 62 -2.31 1.41 -10.38
N THR A 63 -2.27 2.18 -11.47
CA THR A 63 -1.27 3.24 -11.65
C THR A 63 -1.34 4.22 -10.47
N GLY A 64 -0.22 4.41 -9.78
CA GLY A 64 -0.16 5.27 -8.59
C GLY A 64 -0.95 4.72 -7.38
N GLY A 65 -1.15 3.41 -7.27
CA GLY A 65 -1.77 2.78 -6.10
C GLY A 65 -0.78 2.58 -4.95
N LEU A 66 -1.29 2.60 -3.71
CA LEU A 66 -0.61 2.12 -2.51
C LEU A 66 -1.11 0.71 -2.17
N PHE A 67 -0.22 -0.27 -2.20
CA PHE A 67 -0.50 -1.66 -1.88
C PHE A 67 0.05 -2.00 -0.51
N VAL A 68 -0.82 -2.34 0.42
CA VAL A 68 -0.46 -2.70 1.78
C VAL A 68 -0.36 -4.22 1.86
N LEU A 69 0.85 -4.72 2.13
CA LEU A 69 1.20 -6.14 2.03
C LEU A 69 1.45 -6.73 3.43
N PRO A 70 0.50 -7.47 4.01
CA PRO A 70 0.75 -8.19 5.24
C PRO A 70 1.66 -9.40 5.03
N SER A 71 2.41 -9.77 6.07
CA SER A 71 3.37 -10.87 6.04
C SER A 71 2.74 -12.20 5.58
N CYS A 72 1.51 -12.50 6.02
CA CYS A 72 0.76 -13.69 5.61
C CYS A 72 0.37 -13.73 4.12
N SER A 73 0.49 -12.63 3.39
CA SER A 73 0.21 -12.53 1.95
C SER A 73 1.47 -12.48 1.09
N ARG A 74 2.66 -12.39 1.70
CA ARG A 74 3.92 -12.22 0.96
C ARG A 74 4.27 -13.41 0.07
N GLU A 75 3.95 -14.63 0.48
CA GLU A 75 4.24 -15.82 -0.33
C GLU A 75 3.23 -16.02 -1.47
N LEU A 76 2.13 -15.26 -1.48
CA LEU A 76 1.07 -15.38 -2.48
C LEU A 76 1.27 -14.42 -3.65
N ILE A 77 2.01 -13.32 -3.47
CA ILE A 77 2.21 -12.34 -4.54
C ILE A 77 3.12 -12.89 -5.64
N PRO A 78 2.90 -12.51 -6.92
CA PRO A 78 3.83 -12.84 -8.01
C PRO A 78 5.23 -12.26 -7.78
N ASP A 79 6.28 -12.97 -8.23
CA ASP A 79 7.69 -12.57 -8.02
C ASP A 79 8.02 -11.15 -8.53
N ASP A 80 7.45 -10.75 -9.67
CA ASP A 80 7.67 -9.44 -10.28
C ASP A 80 6.69 -8.35 -9.80
N PHE A 81 5.82 -8.66 -8.83
CA PHE A 81 4.76 -7.76 -8.37
C PHE A 81 5.27 -6.38 -7.95
N GLU A 82 6.27 -6.32 -7.04
CA GLU A 82 6.80 -5.04 -6.58
C GLU A 82 7.44 -4.22 -7.70
N ARG A 83 8.12 -4.91 -8.65
CA ARG A 83 8.73 -4.29 -9.82
C ARG A 83 7.67 -3.68 -10.73
N ASP A 84 6.59 -4.43 -10.99
CA ASP A 84 5.47 -3.99 -11.82
C ASP A 84 4.73 -2.80 -11.22
N ILE A 85 4.48 -2.83 -9.91
CA ILE A 85 3.87 -1.70 -9.20
C ILE A 85 4.75 -0.45 -9.28
N ALA A 86 6.06 -0.60 -9.07
CA ALA A 86 7.01 0.51 -9.15
C ALA A 86 7.06 1.13 -10.56
N GLN A 87 7.07 0.31 -11.63
CA GLN A 87 7.03 0.80 -13.01
C GLN A 87 5.76 1.59 -13.33
N ARG A 88 4.66 1.29 -12.64
CA ARG A 88 3.36 1.97 -12.77
C ARG A 88 3.24 3.16 -11.81
N GLY A 89 4.33 3.55 -11.13
CA GLY A 89 4.37 4.66 -10.19
C GLY A 89 3.61 4.40 -8.88
N GLY A 90 3.27 3.14 -8.60
CA GLY A 90 2.67 2.73 -7.33
C GLY A 90 3.71 2.45 -6.26
N PHE A 91 3.22 2.08 -5.08
CA PHE A 91 4.02 1.82 -3.89
C PHE A 91 3.55 0.54 -3.21
N VAL A 92 4.50 -0.24 -2.70
CA VAL A 92 4.20 -1.38 -1.82
C VAL A 92 4.68 -1.03 -0.42
N LEU A 93 3.82 -1.23 0.57
CA LEU A 93 4.10 -1.02 1.99
C LEU A 93 3.90 -2.35 2.74
N PRO A 94 4.98 -3.04 3.13
CA PRO A 94 4.86 -4.20 3.98
C PRO A 94 4.39 -3.80 5.38
N THR A 95 3.55 -4.63 6.00
CA THR A 95 3.23 -4.51 7.43
C THR A 95 3.94 -5.58 8.24
N SER A 96 4.20 -5.26 9.50
CA SER A 96 4.74 -6.17 10.50
C SER A 96 3.80 -6.30 11.69
N GLU A 97 4.08 -7.26 12.56
CA GLU A 97 3.48 -7.44 13.87
C GLU A 97 3.76 -6.25 14.80
N ASP A 98 4.83 -5.49 14.58
CA ASP A 98 5.08 -4.23 15.28
C ASP A 98 4.35 -3.07 14.59
N ARG A 99 3.32 -2.57 15.28
CA ARG A 99 2.55 -1.40 14.84
C ARG A 99 3.41 -0.16 14.64
N SER A 100 4.38 0.08 15.52
CA SER A 100 5.23 1.28 15.48
C SER A 100 6.14 1.26 14.27
N GLU A 101 6.69 0.10 13.95
CA GLU A 101 7.48 -0.11 12.74
C GLU A 101 6.64 0.13 11.49
N THR A 102 5.44 -0.46 11.42
CA THR A 102 4.52 -0.27 10.30
C THR A 102 4.16 1.21 10.08
N LEU A 103 3.88 1.95 11.16
CA LEU A 103 3.56 3.39 11.09
C LEU A 103 4.76 4.24 10.67
N GLU A 104 5.95 3.91 11.15
CA GLU A 104 7.18 4.61 10.77
C GLU A 104 7.53 4.38 9.30
N ASN A 105 7.32 3.16 8.79
CA ASN A 105 7.47 2.84 7.38
C ASN A 105 6.45 3.60 6.52
N LEU A 106 5.17 3.67 6.94
CA LEU A 106 4.17 4.51 6.28
C LEU A 106 4.60 5.98 6.26
N ARG A 107 5.06 6.52 7.40
CA ARG A 107 5.48 7.91 7.51
C ARG A 107 6.61 8.22 6.52
N ARG A 108 7.66 7.39 6.50
CA ARG A 108 8.79 7.54 5.57
C ARG A 108 8.34 7.50 4.11
N LEU A 109 7.42 6.59 3.79
CA LEU A 109 6.85 6.48 2.45
C LEU A 109 6.10 7.76 2.06
N LEU A 110 5.16 8.23 2.88
CA LEU A 110 4.39 9.44 2.61
C LEU A 110 5.28 10.68 2.49
N ASP A 111 6.26 10.84 3.37
CA ASP A 111 7.20 11.95 3.32
C ASP A 111 8.07 11.90 2.05
N SER A 112 8.39 10.69 1.53
CA SER A 112 9.10 10.53 0.25
C SER A 112 8.24 10.91 -0.95
N ILE A 113 6.93 10.65 -0.87
CA ILE A 113 5.96 10.94 -1.92
C ILE A 113 5.75 12.45 -2.02
N GLU A 114 5.56 13.12 -0.89
CA GLU A 114 5.41 14.58 -0.82
C GLU A 114 6.64 15.30 -1.41
N ARG A 115 7.85 14.83 -1.08
CA ARG A 115 9.09 15.37 -1.68
C ARG A 115 9.18 15.22 -3.19
N ARG A 116 8.67 14.11 -3.76
CA ARG A 116 8.61 13.88 -5.21
C ARG A 116 7.61 14.82 -5.89
N ASP A 117 6.45 15.02 -5.29
CA ASP A 117 5.42 15.94 -5.78
C ASP A 117 5.95 17.38 -5.82
N ASP A 118 6.66 17.83 -4.77
CA ASP A 118 7.26 19.18 -4.71
C ASP A 118 8.35 19.40 -5.78
N ALA A 119 9.20 18.39 -6.02
CA ALA A 119 10.24 18.47 -7.05
C ALA A 119 9.63 18.53 -8.46
N GLY A 120 8.61 17.72 -8.74
CA GLY A 120 7.91 17.74 -10.02
C GLY A 120 7.08 19.01 -10.24
N ALA A 121 6.67 19.71 -9.18
CA ALA A 121 6.03 21.01 -9.28
C ALA A 121 7.02 22.11 -9.67
N ARG A 122 8.23 22.11 -9.10
CA ARG A 122 9.28 23.09 -9.42
C ARG A 122 9.74 23.01 -10.87
N ASN A 123 10.06 21.80 -11.37
CA ASN A 123 10.53 21.65 -12.75
C ASN A 123 9.52 22.12 -13.81
N ARG A 124 8.21 21.95 -13.56
CA ARG A 124 7.17 22.44 -14.48
C ARG A 124 7.06 23.96 -14.53
N ALA A 125 7.37 24.64 -13.43
CA ALA A 125 7.37 26.10 -13.39
C ALA A 125 8.57 26.69 -14.16
N ASP A 126 9.71 25.97 -14.21
CA ASP A 126 10.91 26.42 -14.92
C ASP A 126 10.83 26.20 -16.45
N ASP A 127 10.05 25.22 -16.92
CA ASP A 127 9.82 24.96 -18.36
C ASP A 127 8.81 25.93 -19.02
N GLU A 128 8.06 26.71 -18.24
CA GLU A 128 7.05 27.67 -18.73
C GLU A 128 7.58 29.12 -18.86
N VAL A 129 8.88 29.36 -18.66
CA VAL A 129 9.54 30.70 -18.70
C VAL A 129 10.49 30.87 -19.88
#